data_AF-A0A260PQ19-F1
#
_entry.id   AF-A0A260PQ19-F1
#
_cell.length_a   1.000
_cell.length_b   1.000
_cell.length_c   1.000
_cell.angle_alpha   90.00
_cell.angle_beta   90.00
_cell.angle_gamma   90.00
#
_symmetry.space_group_name_H-M   'P 1'
#
loop_
_entity.id
_entity.type
_entity.pdbx_description
1 polymer ?
#
loop_
_entity_poly.entity_id
_entity_poly.type
_entity_poly.pdbx_seq_one_letter_code
_entity_poly.pdbx_strand_id
1 'polypeptide(L)'
;MGRFVVNFAELDSALVELEAFLGLVEDNLEAIEARTVQHQQHWEGAAAAQYGFAQREWRAGAVEMAAGLMEMRAAAAAARRSYSEASNANLRLLGRGTTG
;
A
#
# COMPACT_ATOMS: atom_id res chain seq x y z
N MET A 1 30.88 9.75 -6.63
CA MET A 1 29.84 8.74 -6.86
C MET A 1 28.88 8.79 -5.69
N GLY A 2 27.69 9.37 -5.89
CA GLY A 2 26.67 9.47 -4.83
C GLY A 2 26.10 8.09 -4.53
N ARG A 3 26.27 7.62 -3.29
CA ARG A 3 25.68 6.37 -2.82
C ARG A 3 24.19 6.64 -2.57
N PHE A 4 23.32 6.14 -3.45
CA PHE A 4 21.89 6.08 -3.17
C PHE A 4 21.68 5.09 -2.03
N VAL A 5 21.58 5.60 -0.80
CA VAL A 5 21.11 4.82 0.34
C VAL A 5 19.59 4.99 0.36
N VAL A 6 18.87 3.99 -0.14
CA VAL A 6 17.42 3.94 0.05
C VAL A 6 17.14 3.88 1.55
N ASN A 7 16.41 4.86 2.06
CA ASN A 7 15.96 4.87 3.44
C ASN A 7 14.79 3.90 3.60
N PHE A 8 15.10 2.62 3.85
CA PHE A 8 14.07 1.59 4.03
C PHE A 8 13.11 1.89 5.18
N ALA A 9 13.54 2.64 6.21
CA ALA A 9 12.65 3.00 7.32
C ALA A 9 11.56 4.01 6.89
N GLU A 10 11.92 4.96 6.01
CA GLU A 10 10.96 5.91 5.45
C GLU A 10 9.99 5.24 4.48
N LEU A 11 10.49 4.29 3.68
CA LEU A 11 9.63 3.47 2.82
C LEU A 11 8.65 2.62 3.64
N ASP A 12 9.11 1.97 4.70
CA ASP A 12 8.25 1.19 5.60
C ASP A 12 7.19 2.09 6.28
N SER A 13 7.57 3.31 6.69
CA SER A 13 6.63 4.29 7.26
C SER A 13 5.54 4.69 6.26
N ALA A 14 5.92 5.03 5.02
CA ALA A 14 4.97 5.40 3.98
C ALA A 14 3.98 4.24 3.67
N LEU A 15 4.45 2.99 3.67
CA LEU A 15 3.59 1.83 3.46
C LEU A 15 2.59 1.63 4.62
N VAL A 16 2.99 1.91 5.86
CA VAL A 16 2.08 1.88 7.02
C VAL A 16 1.03 2.99 6.93
N GLU A 17 1.42 4.21 6.53
CA GLU A 17 0.48 5.31 6.35
C GLU A 17 -0.55 5.02 5.26
N LEU A 18 -0.12 4.44 4.13
CA LEU A 18 -1.02 4.03 3.05
C LEU A 18 -2.00 2.93 3.47
N GLU A 19 -1.56 1.97 4.29
CA GLU A 19 -2.44 0.93 4.83
C GLU A 19 -3.50 1.51 5.76
N ALA A 20 -3.10 2.43 6.64
CA ALA A 20 -4.03 3.12 7.54
C ALA A 20 -5.06 3.96 6.76
N PHE A 21 -4.61 4.64 5.70
CA PHE A 21 -5.50 5.41 4.82
C PHE A 21 -6.50 4.50 4.10
N LEU A 22 -6.07 3.34 3.59
CA LEU A 22 -6.96 2.38 2.94
C LEU A 22 -8.05 1.89 3.91
N GLY A 23 -7.68 1.52 5.14
CA GLY A 23 -8.66 1.13 6.16
C GLY A 23 -9.68 2.24 6.45
N LEU A 24 -9.23 3.50 6.55
CA LEU A 24 -10.13 4.64 6.71
C LEU A 24 -11.11 4.80 5.54
N VAL A 25 -10.67 4.55 4.31
CA VAL A 25 -11.55 4.60 3.13
C VAL A 25 -12.61 3.50 3.19
N GLU A 26 -12.22 2.27 3.53
CA GLU A 26 -13.14 1.13 3.65
C GLU A 26 -14.19 1.37 4.75
N ASP A 27 -13.76 1.80 5.94
CA ASP A 27 -14.65 2.12 7.06
C ASP A 27 -15.69 3.20 6.68
N ASN A 28 -15.24 4.24 5.98
CA ASN A 28 -16.13 5.31 5.52
C ASN A 28 -17.15 4.81 4.50
N LEU A 29 -16.73 3.96 3.55
CA LEU A 29 -17.63 3.39 2.55
C LEU A 29 -18.70 2.51 3.19
N GLU A 30 -18.33 1.70 4.19
CA GLU A 30 -19.28 0.89 4.96
C GLU A 30 -20.25 1.76 5.77
N ALA A 31 -19.74 2.80 6.44
CA ALA A 31 -20.57 3.71 7.23
C ALA A 31 -21.61 4.46 6.37
N ILE A 32 -21.21 4.90 5.17
CA ILE A 32 -22.11 5.57 4.22
C ILE A 32 -23.15 4.57 3.70
N GLU A 33 -22.76 3.33 3.40
CA GLU A 33 -23.68 2.29 2.94
C GLU A 33 -24.72 1.93 3.99
N ALA A 34 -24.30 1.74 5.24
CA ALA A 34 -25.20 1.47 6.37
C ALA A 34 -26.23 2.58 6.56
N ARG A 35 -25.82 3.86 6.49
CA ARG A 35 -26.74 5.01 6.53
C ARG A 35 -27.68 5.05 5.33
N THR A 36 -27.18 4.73 4.15
CA THR A 36 -28.00 4.75 2.93
C THR A 36 -29.11 3.69 3.00
N VAL A 37 -28.80 2.48 3.47
CA VAL A 37 -29.79 1.41 3.68
C VAL A 37 -30.86 1.83 4.70
N GLN A 38 -30.49 2.54 5.77
CA GLN A 38 -31.46 3.04 6.75
C GLN A 38 -32.46 4.06 6.17
N HIS A 39 -32.08 4.81 5.14
CA HIS A 39 -32.91 5.88 4.55
C HIS A 39 -33.49 5.54 3.17
N GLN A 40 -33.22 4.33 2.65
CA GLN A 40 -33.59 3.89 1.30
C GLN A 40 -35.09 3.99 1.00
N GLN A 41 -35.96 3.90 2.01
CA GLN A 41 -37.42 4.05 1.84
C GLN A 41 -37.85 5.44 1.34
N HIS A 42 -36.97 6.44 1.41
CA HIS A 42 -37.24 7.81 0.96
C HIS A 42 -36.34 8.25 -0.21
N TRP A 43 -35.39 7.39 -0.62
CA TRP A 43 -34.37 7.71 -1.61
C TRP A 43 -34.37 6.67 -2.74
N GLU A 44 -35.31 6.83 -3.66
CA GLU A 44 -35.44 6.01 -4.88
C GLU A 44 -35.09 6.83 -6.14
N GLY A 45 -34.95 6.15 -7.28
CA GLY A 45 -34.75 6.77 -8.59
C GLY A 45 -33.28 6.98 -8.99
N ALA A 46 -33.03 7.91 -9.92
CA ALA A 46 -31.73 8.07 -10.59
C ALA A 46 -30.55 8.34 -9.62
N ALA A 47 -30.80 9.05 -8.52
CA ALA A 47 -29.77 9.35 -7.52
C ALA A 47 -29.31 8.10 -6.76
N ALA A 48 -30.23 7.20 -6.41
CA ALA A 48 -29.89 5.94 -5.75
C ALA A 48 -29.09 5.01 -6.68
N ALA A 49 -29.42 4.98 -7.97
CA ALA A 49 -28.66 4.23 -8.97
C ALA A 49 -27.23 4.76 -9.17
N GLN A 50 -27.07 6.10 -9.25
CA GLN A 50 -25.76 6.76 -9.33
C GLN A 50 -24.91 6.49 -8.08
N TYR A 51 -25.50 6.57 -6.88
CA TYR A 51 -24.82 6.21 -5.65
C TYR A 51 -24.34 4.75 -5.67
N GLY A 52 -25.19 3.80 -6.07
CA GLY A 52 -24.79 2.39 -6.18
C GLY A 52 -23.67 2.15 -7.20
N PHE A 53 -23.61 2.93 -8.27
CA PHE A 53 -22.49 2.89 -9.21
C PHE A 53 -21.20 3.41 -8.56
N ALA A 54 -21.25 4.60 -7.95
CA ALA A 54 -20.10 5.18 -7.25
C ALA A 54 -19.57 4.26 -6.15
N GLN A 55 -20.46 3.66 -5.34
CA GLN A 55 -20.08 2.72 -4.27
C GLN A 55 -19.29 1.52 -4.84
N ARG A 56 -19.70 0.98 -5.99
CA ARG A 56 -18.99 -0.12 -6.66
C ARG A 56 -17.63 0.31 -7.18
N GLU A 57 -17.53 1.49 -7.79
CA GLU A 57 -16.24 2.02 -8.24
C GLU A 57 -15.27 2.26 -7.08
N TRP A 58 -15.75 2.84 -5.97
CA TRP A 58 -14.95 3.03 -4.77
C TRP A 58 -14.45 1.71 -4.18
N ARG A 59 -15.32 0.70 -4.07
CA ARG A 59 -14.92 -0.64 -3.61
C ARG A 59 -13.88 -1.26 -4.54
N ALA A 60 -14.05 -1.14 -5.86
CA ALA A 60 -13.08 -1.64 -6.83
C ALA A 60 -11.71 -0.93 -6.68
N GLY A 61 -11.72 0.40 -6.53
CA GLY A 61 -10.51 1.18 -6.30
C GLY A 61 -9.81 0.84 -4.98
N ALA A 62 -10.56 0.59 -3.91
CA ALA A 62 -9.99 0.13 -2.63
C ALA A 62 -9.25 -1.21 -2.79
N VAL A 63 -9.85 -2.17 -3.49
CA VAL A 63 -9.22 -3.47 -3.81
C VAL A 63 -7.95 -3.28 -4.65
N GLU A 64 -7.98 -2.41 -5.64
CA GLU A 64 -6.80 -2.11 -6.48
C GLU A 64 -5.67 -1.46 -5.66
N MET A 65 -5.99 -0.50 -4.78
CA MET A 65 -5.02 0.12 -3.87
C MET A 65 -4.40 -0.92 -2.92
N ALA A 66 -5.21 -1.84 -2.37
CA ALA A 66 -4.72 -2.92 -1.52
C ALA A 66 -3.71 -3.82 -2.25
N ALA A 67 -4.03 -4.21 -3.49
CA ALA A 67 -3.14 -5.02 -4.32
C ALA A 67 -1.83 -4.29 -4.62
N GLY A 68 -1.89 -3.02 -5.03
CA GLY A 68 -0.71 -2.19 -5.27
C GLY A 68 0.17 -2.05 -4.03
N LEU A 69 -0.43 -1.89 -2.85
CA LEU A 69 0.30 -1.83 -1.59
C LEU A 69 1.06 -3.14 -1.30
N MET A 70 0.44 -4.29 -1.55
CA MET A 70 1.09 -5.60 -1.42
C MET A 70 2.28 -5.74 -2.38
N GLU A 71 2.14 -5.28 -3.62
CA GLU A 71 3.23 -5.27 -4.60
C GLU A 71 4.39 -4.37 -4.15
N MET A 72 4.10 -3.17 -3.65
CA MET A 72 5.12 -2.25 -3.12
C MET A 72 5.85 -2.86 -1.92
N ARG A 73 5.13 -3.54 -1.00
CA ARG A 73 5.72 -4.27 0.12
C ARG A 73 6.66 -5.38 -0.35
N ALA A 74 6.24 -6.16 -1.36
CA ALA A 74 7.07 -7.23 -1.93
C ALA A 74 8.34 -6.67 -2.59
N ALA A 75 8.21 -5.59 -3.36
CA ALA A 75 9.32 -4.90 -4.01
C ALA A 75 10.30 -4.32 -2.99
N ALA A 76 9.81 -3.68 -1.92
CA ALA A 76 10.63 -3.15 -0.83
C ALA A 76 11.44 -4.27 -0.14
N ALA A 77 10.79 -5.40 0.16
CA ALA A 77 11.45 -6.56 0.75
C ALA A 77 12.53 -7.17 -0.18
N ALA A 78 12.25 -7.25 -1.49
CA ALA A 78 13.21 -7.73 -2.48
C ALA A 78 14.43 -6.79 -2.59
N ALA A 79 14.21 -5.48 -2.64
CA ALA A 79 15.28 -4.49 -2.64
C ALA A 79 16.15 -4.61 -1.39
N ARG A 80 15.55 -4.69 -0.21
CA ARG A 80 16.28 -4.84 1.07
C ARG A 80 17.17 -6.08 1.10
N ARG A 81 16.67 -7.23 0.60
CA ARG A 81 17.48 -8.46 0.47
C ARG A 81 18.68 -8.26 -0.45
N SER A 82 18.45 -7.73 -1.65
CA SER A 82 19.50 -7.48 -2.64
C SER A 82 20.61 -6.57 -2.09
N TYR A 83 20.26 -5.47 -1.42
CA TYR A 83 21.23 -4.57 -0.79
C TYR A 83 22.03 -5.26 0.33
N SER A 84 21.37 -6.06 1.17
CA SER A 84 22.03 -6.81 2.25
C SER A 84 23.01 -7.86 1.70
N GLU A 85 22.60 -8.63 0.69
CA GLU A 85 23.42 -9.65 0.05
C GLU A 85 24.64 -9.04 -0.64
N ALA A 86 24.46 -7.95 -1.39
CA ALA A 86 25.56 -7.22 -2.03
C ALA A 86 26.56 -6.68 -1.00
N SER A 87 26.07 -6.11 0.11
CA SER A 87 26.91 -5.63 1.21
C SER A 87 27.73 -6.77 1.83
N ASN A 88 27.09 -7.89 2.16
CA ASN A 88 27.74 -9.06 2.75
C ASN A 88 28.75 -9.71 1.80
N ALA A 89 28.44 -9.77 0.50
CA ALA A 89 29.35 -10.25 -0.52
C ALA A 89 30.60 -9.37 -0.61
N ASN A 90 30.44 -8.04 -0.60
CA ASN A 90 31.54 -7.08 -0.61
C ASN A 90 32.40 -7.19 0.66
N LEU A 91 31.80 -7.32 1.85
CA LEU A 91 32.53 -7.54 3.10
C LEU A 91 33.35 -8.84 3.08
N ARG A 92 32.78 -9.93 2.55
CA ARG A 92 33.50 -11.21 2.38
C ARG A 92 34.66 -11.10 1.40
N LEU A 93 34.55 -10.29 0.36
CA LEU A 93 35.59 -10.11 -0.65
C LEU A 93 36.73 -9.23 -0.12
N LEU A 94 36.38 -8.11 0.54
CA LEU A 94 37.34 -7.20 1.18
C LEU A 94 38.07 -7.86 2.35
N GLY A 95 37.37 -8.62 3.20
CA GLY A 95 37.98 -9.35 4.31
C GLY A 95 38.91 -10.50 3.88
N ARG A 96 38.86 -10.92 2.60
CA ARG A 96 39.85 -11.84 2.02
C ARG A 96 41.03 -11.11 1.36
N GLY A 97 40.87 -9.84 1.00
CA GLY A 97 41.90 -9.02 0.36
C GLY A 97 42.82 -8.27 1.34
N THR A 98 42.46 -8.16 2.62
CA THR A 98 43.26 -7.47 3.64
C THR A 98 44.24 -8.38 4.41
N THR A 99 44.41 -9.64 3.99
CA THR A 99 45.33 -10.61 4.62
C THR A 99 46.59 -10.87 3.77
N GLY A 100 46.95 -9.96 2.87
CA GLY A 100 48.15 -10.05 2.02
C GLY A 100 49.15 -8.95 2.31
#